data_AF-A0A0D0RL84-F1
#
_entry.id   AF-A0A0D0RL84-F1
#
_cell.length_a   1.000
_cell.length_b   1.000
_cell.length_c   1.000
_cell.angle_alpha   90.00
_cell.angle_beta   90.00
_cell.angle_gamma   90.00
#
_symmetry.space_group_name_H-M   'P 1'
#
loop_
_entity.id
_entity.type
_entity.pdbx_description
1 polymer ?
#
loop_
_entity_poly.entity_id
_entity_poly.type
_entity_poly.pdbx_seq_one_letter_code
_entity_poly.pdbx_strand_id
1 'polypeptide(L)'
;MLTNVLNIKNSEDGNRIKQGDQSIMRYELLDRNNDNLELNHKKAVIYLHNKEGVAYKETTTVNDNAVDVVIKKVLPADYYILEIVVDDKYIFPSDNKTKIEITSSVIGSHIADIQKENVFDEILRYGNENGLIQTGNQFEISEDEPEDKTKIWVTPMEDE
;
A
#
# COMPACT_ATOMS: atom_id res chain seq x y z
N MET A 1 7.92 -30.42 -5.19
CA MET A 1 8.36 -29.15 -4.60
C MET A 1 8.32 -28.11 -5.72
N LEU A 2 7.61 -27.00 -5.54
CA LEU A 2 7.60 -25.92 -6.52
C LEU A 2 8.88 -25.08 -6.39
N THR A 3 9.41 -24.59 -7.51
CA THR A 3 10.61 -23.74 -7.57
C THR A 3 10.23 -22.44 -8.26
N ASN A 4 10.67 -21.32 -7.71
CA ASN A 4 10.42 -20.00 -8.28
C ASN A 4 11.27 -19.77 -9.53
N VAL A 5 10.70 -19.09 -10.53
CA VAL A 5 11.44 -18.56 -11.68
C VAL A 5 12.15 -17.27 -11.27
N LEU A 6 11.41 -16.32 -10.70
CA LEU A 6 11.91 -15.04 -10.23
C LEU A 6 11.91 -14.99 -8.70
N ASN A 7 12.96 -14.45 -8.11
CA ASN A 7 13.20 -14.45 -6.68
C ASN A 7 13.60 -13.06 -6.18
N ILE A 8 13.29 -12.78 -4.93
CA ILE A 8 13.78 -11.61 -4.20
C ILE A 8 14.69 -12.09 -3.07
N LYS A 9 15.81 -11.41 -2.88
CA LYS A 9 16.70 -11.61 -1.73
C LYS A 9 16.94 -10.28 -1.03
N ASN A 10 16.76 -10.26 0.30
CA ASN A 10 17.08 -9.09 1.12
C ASN A 10 18.60 -8.93 1.22
N SER A 11 19.12 -7.71 1.04
CA SER A 11 20.56 -7.41 1.09
C SER A 11 21.09 -7.20 2.52
N GLU A 12 20.52 -7.90 3.51
CA GLU A 12 20.87 -7.85 4.94
C GLU A 12 20.44 -6.57 5.69
N ASP A 13 19.79 -5.62 5.04
CA ASP A 13 19.17 -4.45 5.68
C ASP A 13 18.00 -4.82 6.62
N GLY A 14 17.50 -6.04 6.49
CA GLY A 14 16.34 -6.54 7.23
C GLY A 14 15.02 -6.24 6.53
N ASN A 15 13.96 -6.86 7.03
CA ASN A 15 12.60 -6.80 6.47
C ASN A 15 11.56 -6.45 7.55
N ARG A 16 11.99 -5.77 8.61
CA ARG A 16 11.14 -5.32 9.70
C ARG A 16 11.40 -3.84 9.98
N ILE A 17 10.35 -3.05 9.94
CA ILE A 17 10.41 -1.60 10.08
C ILE A 17 9.32 -1.08 11.02
N LYS A 18 9.51 0.08 11.63
CA LYS A 18 8.48 0.73 12.45
C LYS A 18 7.53 1.56 11.59
N GLN A 19 6.28 1.67 12.01
CA GLN A 19 5.32 2.58 11.35
C GLN A 19 5.88 4.00 11.25
N GLY A 20 5.89 4.55 10.02
CA GLY A 20 6.37 5.90 9.73
C GLY A 20 7.88 6.06 9.61
N ASP A 21 8.66 4.98 9.82
CA ASP A 21 10.09 4.96 9.54
C ASP A 21 10.32 4.84 8.02
N GLN A 22 11.26 5.62 7.49
CA GLN A 22 11.58 5.73 6.07
C GLN A 22 12.98 5.19 5.76
N SER A 23 13.51 4.33 6.62
CA SER A 23 14.74 3.59 6.37
C SER A 23 14.63 2.77 5.06
N ILE A 24 15.74 2.67 4.34
CA ILE A 24 15.84 1.94 3.08
C ILE A 24 15.99 0.44 3.37
N MET A 25 15.20 -0.39 2.69
CA MET A 25 15.41 -1.84 2.63
C MET A 25 15.75 -2.22 1.20
N ARG A 26 16.96 -2.73 0.96
CA ARG A 26 17.40 -3.13 -0.39
C ARG A 26 17.08 -4.60 -0.68
N TYR A 27 16.59 -4.83 -1.90
CA TYR A 27 16.18 -6.15 -2.38
C TYR A 27 16.80 -6.46 -3.74
N GLU A 28 17.61 -7.52 -3.79
CA GLU A 28 18.16 -8.09 -5.02
C GLU A 28 17.08 -8.86 -5.80
N LEU A 29 17.00 -8.61 -7.10
CA LEU A 29 16.13 -9.28 -8.06
C LEU A 29 16.91 -10.39 -8.76
N LEU A 30 16.45 -11.63 -8.61
CA LEU A 30 17.19 -12.82 -9.03
C LEU A 30 16.36 -13.69 -9.99
N ASP A 31 16.97 -14.08 -11.09
CA ASP A 31 16.43 -15.12 -11.98
C ASP A 31 17.03 -16.49 -11.65
N ARG A 32 16.19 -17.52 -11.59
CA ARG A 32 16.57 -18.87 -11.13
C ARG A 32 17.62 -19.53 -12.01
N ASN A 33 17.60 -19.24 -13.31
CA ASN A 33 18.54 -19.76 -14.32
C ASN A 33 19.77 -18.83 -14.51
N ASN A 34 19.81 -17.67 -13.84
CA ASN A 34 20.80 -16.61 -14.02
C ASN A 34 20.86 -16.01 -15.44
N ASP A 35 19.73 -15.92 -16.15
CA ASP A 35 19.68 -15.18 -17.40
C ASP A 35 19.88 -13.67 -17.16
N ASN A 36 20.50 -12.99 -18.13
CA ASN A 36 20.60 -11.54 -18.08
C ASN A 36 19.27 -10.92 -18.53
N LEU A 37 18.45 -10.50 -17.55
CA LEU A 37 17.15 -9.87 -17.81
C LEU A 37 17.23 -8.37 -18.16
N GLU A 38 18.45 -7.79 -18.17
CA GLU A 38 18.70 -6.37 -18.46
C GLU A 38 17.81 -5.42 -17.63
N LEU A 39 17.75 -5.65 -16.31
CA LEU A 39 16.81 -4.94 -15.43
C LEU A 39 17.26 -3.51 -15.08
N ASN A 40 18.57 -3.25 -15.09
CA ASN A 40 19.12 -1.97 -14.63
C ASN A 40 18.54 -0.78 -15.40
N HIS A 41 18.28 0.30 -14.66
CA HIS A 41 17.69 1.55 -15.13
C HIS A 41 16.24 1.44 -15.62
N LYS A 42 15.60 0.27 -15.49
CA LYS A 42 14.17 0.10 -15.78
C LYS A 42 13.32 0.56 -14.61
N LYS A 43 12.10 0.97 -14.93
CA LYS A 43 11.06 1.32 -13.96
C LYS A 43 10.67 0.07 -13.16
N ALA A 44 10.63 0.21 -11.84
CA ALA A 44 10.10 -0.79 -10.93
C ALA A 44 8.91 -0.21 -10.17
N VAL A 45 7.86 -1.00 -9.99
CA VAL A 45 6.70 -0.67 -9.17
C VAL A 45 6.66 -1.65 -8.00
N ILE A 46 6.81 -1.12 -6.80
CA ILE A 46 6.75 -1.86 -5.54
C ILE A 46 5.29 -1.91 -5.09
N TYR A 47 4.83 -3.11 -4.73
CA TYR A 47 3.54 -3.34 -4.12
C TYR A 47 3.74 -4.01 -2.75
N LEU A 48 3.06 -3.47 -1.74
CA LEU A 48 2.85 -4.16 -0.46
C LEU A 48 1.37 -4.48 -0.35
N HIS A 49 1.06 -5.77 -0.17
CA HIS A 49 -0.31 -6.22 -0.06
C HIS A 49 -0.47 -7.23 1.08
N ASN A 50 -1.67 -7.34 1.60
CA ASN A 50 -2.06 -8.36 2.57
C ASN A 50 -3.41 -8.95 2.16
N LYS A 51 -4.10 -9.63 3.09
CA LYS A 51 -5.43 -10.22 2.85
C LYS A 51 -6.51 -9.20 2.45
N GLU A 52 -6.31 -7.92 2.75
CA GLU A 52 -7.25 -6.82 2.46
C GLU A 52 -7.01 -6.20 1.07
N GLY A 53 -5.92 -6.60 0.40
CA GLY A 53 -5.54 -6.09 -0.92
C GLY A 53 -4.25 -5.28 -0.87
N VAL A 54 -4.05 -4.43 -1.88
CA VAL A 54 -2.86 -3.57 -2.02
C VAL A 54 -2.94 -2.43 -1.01
N ALA A 55 -2.02 -2.40 -0.05
CA ALA A 55 -1.92 -1.36 0.96
C ALA A 55 -0.95 -0.23 0.57
N TYR A 56 0.01 -0.54 -0.32
CA TYR A 56 1.04 0.39 -0.75
C TYR A 56 1.45 0.13 -2.19
N LYS A 57 1.70 1.23 -2.92
CA LYS A 57 2.24 1.24 -4.27
C LYS A 57 3.25 2.38 -4.37
N GLU A 58 4.43 2.10 -4.90
CA GLU A 58 5.44 3.12 -5.18
C GLU A 58 6.21 2.78 -6.44
N THR A 59 6.61 3.81 -7.21
CA THR A 59 7.49 3.64 -8.36
C THR A 59 8.92 4.06 -8.01
N THR A 60 9.88 3.27 -8.49
CA THR A 60 11.32 3.51 -8.36
C THR A 60 12.05 2.98 -9.60
N THR A 61 13.37 2.91 -9.55
CA THR A 61 14.23 2.44 -10.63
C THR A 61 15.13 1.32 -10.13
N VAL A 62 15.32 0.29 -10.95
CA VAL A 62 16.27 -0.79 -10.64
C VAL A 62 17.70 -0.28 -10.79
N ASN A 63 18.53 -0.49 -9.78
CA ASN A 63 19.97 -0.22 -9.81
C ASN A 63 20.73 -1.42 -9.26
N ASP A 64 21.77 -1.86 -9.96
CA ASP A 64 22.58 -3.06 -9.64
C ASP A 64 21.74 -4.33 -9.43
N ASN A 65 20.76 -4.55 -10.31
CA ASN A 65 19.75 -5.63 -10.23
C ASN A 65 19.03 -5.67 -8.87
N ALA A 66 18.92 -4.51 -8.21
CA ALA A 66 18.25 -4.39 -6.93
C ALA A 66 17.31 -3.18 -6.93
N VAL A 67 16.39 -3.20 -5.98
CA VAL A 67 15.43 -2.13 -5.73
C VAL A 67 15.52 -1.71 -4.28
N ASP A 68 15.62 -0.40 -4.07
CA ASP A 68 15.53 0.22 -2.75
C ASP A 68 14.05 0.49 -2.43
N VAL A 69 13.55 -0.15 -1.38
CA VAL A 69 12.18 0.00 -0.90
C VAL A 69 12.16 0.98 0.27
N VAL A 70 11.34 2.04 0.17
CA VAL A 70 11.14 3.06 1.21
C VAL A 70 9.66 3.27 1.45
N ILE A 71 9.15 2.89 2.63
CA ILE A 71 7.72 3.02 2.90
C ILE A 71 7.39 4.46 3.32
N LYS A 72 7.01 5.30 2.35
CA LYS A 72 6.74 6.74 2.58
C LYS A 72 5.39 7.03 3.26
N LYS A 73 4.49 6.05 3.34
CA LYS A 73 3.16 6.16 3.98
C LYS A 73 3.16 5.45 5.33
N VAL A 74 2.46 6.00 6.31
CA VAL A 74 2.19 5.27 7.56
C VAL A 74 1.18 4.16 7.26
N LEU A 75 1.65 2.91 7.26
CA LEU A 75 0.81 1.72 7.13
C LEU A 75 0.47 1.15 8.51
N PRO A 76 -0.68 0.47 8.69
CA PRO A 76 -0.98 -0.30 9.90
C PRO A 76 0.14 -1.31 10.23
N ALA A 77 0.25 -1.68 11.51
CA ALA A 77 1.15 -2.75 11.92
C ALA A 77 0.59 -4.10 11.48
N ASP A 78 1.30 -4.77 10.56
CA ASP A 78 0.93 -6.09 10.00
C ASP A 78 2.13 -6.67 9.22
N TYR A 79 1.97 -7.90 8.72
CA TYR A 79 2.83 -8.49 7.71
C TYR A 79 2.28 -8.21 6.31
N TYR A 80 3.11 -7.62 5.46
CA TYR A 80 2.79 -7.36 4.06
C TYR A 80 3.65 -8.22 3.15
N ILE A 81 3.05 -8.79 2.11
CA ILE A 81 3.76 -9.48 1.03
C ILE A 81 4.35 -8.41 0.11
N LEU A 82 5.63 -8.56 -0.21
CA LEU A 82 6.35 -7.70 -1.14
C LEU A 82 6.27 -8.30 -2.56
N GLU A 83 5.78 -7.51 -3.50
CA GLU A 83 5.85 -7.80 -4.92
C GLU A 83 6.47 -6.61 -5.67
N ILE A 84 7.33 -6.89 -6.64
CA ILE A 84 8.02 -5.88 -7.44
C ILE A 84 7.81 -6.19 -8.92
N VAL A 85 7.17 -5.26 -9.63
CA VAL A 85 6.95 -5.34 -11.07
C VAL A 85 7.99 -4.48 -11.78
N VAL A 86 8.80 -5.05 -12.66
CA VAL A 86 9.80 -4.33 -13.43
C VAL A 86 9.39 -4.28 -14.90
N ASP A 87 9.40 -3.07 -15.47
CA ASP A 87 9.15 -2.82 -16.91
C ASP A 87 7.82 -3.38 -17.41
N ASP A 88 6.82 -3.43 -16.52
CA ASP A 88 5.49 -4.02 -16.75
C ASP A 88 5.53 -5.46 -17.29
N LYS A 89 6.64 -6.18 -17.06
CA LYS A 89 6.93 -7.48 -17.66
C LYS A 89 7.31 -8.54 -16.62
N TYR A 90 8.22 -8.22 -15.71
CA TYR A 90 8.77 -9.18 -14.76
C TYR A 90 8.19 -8.93 -13.36
N ILE A 91 7.65 -9.96 -12.73
CA ILE A 91 7.03 -9.88 -11.40
C ILE A 91 7.84 -10.73 -10.43
N PHE A 92 8.39 -10.09 -9.40
CA PHE A 92 9.23 -10.70 -8.38
C PHE A 92 8.55 -10.67 -7.00
N PRO A 93 8.65 -11.74 -6.18
CA PRO A 93 9.05 -13.10 -6.53
C PRO A 93 7.88 -13.84 -7.22
N SER A 94 8.15 -15.05 -7.75
CA SER A 94 7.09 -15.94 -8.26
C SER A 94 6.25 -16.61 -7.17
N ASP A 95 6.51 -16.30 -5.89
CA ASP A 95 5.74 -16.77 -4.74
C ASP A 95 5.47 -15.62 -3.77
N ASN A 96 4.71 -15.91 -2.70
CA ASN A 96 4.30 -14.92 -1.71
C ASN A 96 5.10 -15.02 -0.40
N LYS A 97 6.36 -15.51 -0.46
CA LYS A 97 7.15 -15.77 0.76
C LYS A 97 7.88 -14.53 1.28
N THR A 98 8.23 -13.59 0.41
CA THR A 98 8.92 -12.36 0.83
C THR A 98 7.92 -11.44 1.52
N LYS A 99 8.16 -11.18 2.80
CA LYS A 99 7.30 -10.34 3.64
C LYS A 99 8.09 -9.23 4.30
N ILE A 100 7.45 -8.08 4.46
CA ILE A 100 7.88 -6.98 5.32
C ILE A 100 6.97 -6.93 6.54
N GLU A 101 7.56 -6.93 7.73
CA GLU A 101 6.85 -6.73 8.99
C GLU A 101 6.87 -5.24 9.35
N ILE A 102 5.68 -4.65 9.47
CA ILE A 102 5.54 -3.30 10.00
C ILE A 102 5.11 -3.42 11.45
N THR A 103 5.92 -2.86 12.36
CA THR A 103 5.67 -2.90 13.79
C THR A 103 5.24 -1.55 14.33
N SER A 104 4.44 -1.56 15.39
CA SER A 104 3.92 -0.33 15.99
C SER A 104 5.05 0.62 16.42
N SER A 105 4.84 1.89 16.10
CA SER A 105 5.62 3.03 16.61
C SER A 105 4.70 3.88 17.47
N VAL A 106 5.23 4.56 18.50
CA VAL A 106 4.42 5.47 19.33
C VAL A 106 3.77 6.54 18.46
N ILE A 107 4.51 7.11 17.51
CA ILE A 107 3.98 8.16 16.60
C ILE A 107 3.08 7.52 15.52
N GLY A 108 3.54 6.42 14.93
CA GLY A 108 2.85 5.77 13.82
C GLY A 108 1.51 5.13 14.21
N SER A 109 1.39 4.61 15.44
CA SER A 109 0.13 4.02 15.92
C SER A 109 -0.96 5.07 16.04
N HIS A 110 -0.64 6.24 16.61
CA HIS A 110 -1.61 7.33 16.77
C HIS A 110 -2.12 7.82 15.41
N ILE A 111 -1.23 7.92 14.40
CA ILE A 111 -1.63 8.30 13.03
C ILE A 111 -2.52 7.23 12.38
N ALA A 112 -2.19 5.95 12.57
CA ALA A 112 -2.99 4.84 12.03
C ALA A 112 -4.36 4.74 12.71
N ASP A 113 -4.45 4.98 14.02
CA ASP A 113 -5.69 4.95 14.80
C ASP A 113 -6.63 6.11 14.39
N ILE A 114 -6.07 7.30 14.12
CA ILE A 114 -6.79 8.44 13.54
C ILE A 114 -7.40 8.05 12.18
N GLN A 115 -6.67 7.29 11.34
CA GLN A 115 -7.19 6.84 10.05
C GLN A 115 -8.28 5.77 10.16
N LYS A 116 -8.30 4.96 11.23
CA LYS A 116 -9.15 3.77 11.33
C LYS A 116 -10.48 3.96 12.07
N GLU A 117 -10.51 4.63 13.22
CA GLU A 117 -11.66 4.44 14.13
C GLU A 117 -12.27 5.70 14.75
N ASN A 118 -11.69 6.90 14.64
CA ASN A 118 -12.27 8.06 15.33
C ASN A 118 -12.67 9.21 14.43
N VAL A 119 -12.01 9.47 13.30
CA VAL A 119 -12.30 10.71 12.57
C VAL A 119 -13.63 10.64 11.82
N PHE A 120 -13.94 9.52 11.17
CA PHE A 120 -15.23 9.36 10.51
C PHE A 120 -16.40 9.35 11.50
N ASP A 121 -16.28 8.60 12.58
CA ASP A 121 -17.31 8.53 13.62
C ASP A 121 -17.46 9.87 14.37
N GLU A 122 -16.36 10.60 14.61
CA GLU A 122 -16.39 11.92 15.23
C GLU A 122 -16.97 12.98 14.30
N ILE A 123 -16.66 12.95 12.99
CA ILE A 123 -17.27 13.84 12.00
C ILE A 123 -18.77 13.53 11.86
N LEU A 124 -19.15 12.25 11.80
CA LEU A 124 -20.54 11.83 11.76
C LEU A 124 -21.28 12.22 13.04
N ARG A 125 -20.67 12.01 14.22
CA ARG A 125 -21.21 12.42 15.52
C ARG A 125 -21.37 13.93 15.61
N TYR A 126 -20.33 14.71 15.28
CA TYR A 126 -20.38 16.17 15.26
C TYR A 126 -21.46 16.67 14.30
N GLY A 127 -21.55 16.08 13.10
CA GLY A 127 -22.57 16.40 12.12
C GLY A 127 -23.99 16.12 12.64
N ASN A 128 -24.20 15.01 13.34
CA ASN A 128 -25.48 14.66 13.95
C ASN A 128 -25.83 15.57 15.14
N GLU A 129 -24.88 15.81 16.07
CA GLU A 129 -25.07 16.65 17.25
C GLU A 129 -25.37 18.12 16.90
N ASN A 130 -24.80 18.63 15.80
CA ASN A 130 -25.00 20.01 15.35
C ASN A 130 -26.08 20.13 14.25
N GLY A 131 -26.79 19.04 13.93
CA GLY A 131 -27.86 19.04 12.92
C GLY A 131 -27.39 19.28 11.49
N LEU A 132 -26.10 19.08 11.21
CA LEU A 132 -25.50 19.16 9.88
C LEU A 132 -25.72 17.87 9.06
N ILE A 133 -25.99 16.76 9.74
CA ILE A 133 -26.28 15.44 9.15
C ILE A 133 -27.45 14.85 9.95
N GLN A 134 -28.54 14.43 9.31
CA GLN A 134 -29.58 13.65 9.99
C GLN A 134 -29.43 12.19 9.56
N THR A 135 -29.17 11.29 10.52
CA THR A 135 -29.10 9.84 10.22
C THR A 135 -30.46 9.34 9.72
N GLY A 136 -30.55 9.25 8.40
CA GLY A 136 -31.64 8.76 7.55
C GLY A 136 -31.12 8.68 6.11
N ASN A 137 -31.98 8.40 5.12
CA ASN A 137 -31.70 8.18 3.68
C ASN A 137 -31.03 9.38 2.92
N GLN A 138 -30.12 10.12 3.54
CA GLN A 138 -29.51 11.35 3.05
C GLN A 138 -28.18 11.17 2.32
N PHE A 139 -27.54 10.01 2.37
CA PHE A 139 -26.32 9.77 1.60
C PHE A 139 -26.68 9.08 0.28
N GLU A 140 -26.33 9.73 -0.82
CA GLU A 140 -26.50 9.18 -2.17
C GLU A 140 -25.16 9.23 -2.90
N ILE A 141 -24.70 8.05 -3.33
CA ILE A 141 -23.48 7.89 -4.12
C ILE A 141 -23.92 7.70 -5.57
N SER A 142 -23.66 8.69 -6.42
CA SER A 142 -24.04 8.71 -7.83
C SER A 142 -23.09 9.60 -8.64
N GLU A 143 -22.97 9.36 -9.93
CA GLU A 143 -22.27 10.27 -10.85
C GLU A 143 -23.08 11.54 -11.13
N ASP A 144 -24.40 11.44 -11.07
CA ASP A 144 -25.32 12.55 -11.31
C ASP A 144 -25.81 13.16 -9.99
N GLU A 145 -26.02 14.48 -9.97
CA GLU A 145 -26.57 15.21 -8.81
C GLU A 145 -27.98 14.66 -8.49
N PRO A 146 -28.26 14.30 -7.22
CA PRO A 146 -29.57 13.77 -6.84
C PRO A 146 -30.67 14.80 -6.99
N GLU A 147 -31.86 14.35 -7.38
CA GLU A 147 -33.05 15.21 -7.50
C GLU A 147 -33.44 15.84 -6.14
N ASP A 148 -33.21 15.10 -5.06
CA ASP A 148 -33.40 15.59 -3.68
C ASP A 148 -32.15 16.33 -3.19
N LYS A 149 -32.17 17.66 -3.35
CA LYS A 149 -31.08 18.57 -2.93
C LYS A 149 -30.87 18.65 -1.41
N THR A 150 -31.67 17.95 -0.61
CA THR A 150 -31.46 17.86 0.85
C THR A 150 -30.51 16.72 1.23
N LYS A 151 -30.04 15.95 0.25
CA LYS A 151 -29.10 14.85 0.42
C LYS A 151 -27.65 15.32 0.31
N ILE A 152 -26.77 14.64 1.03
CA ILE A 152 -25.33 14.75 0.88
C ILE A 152 -24.93 13.84 -0.28
N TRP A 153 -24.58 14.46 -1.40
CA TRP A 153 -24.15 13.79 -2.62
C TRP A 153 -22.64 13.53 -2.61
N VAL A 154 -22.24 12.29 -2.87
CA VAL A 154 -20.84 11.90 -2.98
C VAL A 154 -20.60 11.31 -4.37
N THR A 155 -19.79 11.99 -5.17
CA THR A 155 -19.38 11.49 -6.49
C THR A 155 -18.25 10.48 -6.31
N PRO A 156 -18.36 9.24 -6.84
CA PRO A 156 -17.25 8.31 -6.82
C PRO A 156 -16.07 8.88 -7.62
N MET A 157 -14.86 8.83 -7.06
CA MET A 157 -13.64 9.17 -7.80
C MET A 157 -13.43 8.14 -8.90
N GLU A 158 -13.21 8.60 -10.14
CA GLU A 158 -12.69 7.74 -11.20
C GLU A 158 -11.27 7.27 -10.80
N ASP A 159 -11.04 5.96 -10.83
CA ASP A 159 -9.71 5.38 -10.66
C ASP A 159 -8.83 5.80 -11.86
N GLU A 160 -7.92 6.76 -11.67
CA GLU A 160 -6.85 7.11 -12.63
C GLU A 160 -5.73 6.05 -12.70
#